data_AF-A0A3A6P011-F1
#
_entry.id   AF-A0A3A6P011-F1
#
_cell.length_a   1.000
_cell.length_b   1.000
_cell.length_c   1.000
_cell.angle_alpha   90.00
_cell.angle_beta   90.00
_cell.angle_gamma   90.00
#
_symmetry.space_group_name_H-M   'P 1'
#
loop_
_entity.id
_entity.type
_entity.pdbx_description
1 polymer ?
#
loop_
_entity_poly.entity_id
_entity_poly.type
_entity_poly.pdbx_seq_one_letter_code
_entity_poly.pdbx_strand_id
1 'polypeptide(L)'
;MHPAAKQYLSLPPEQQKAVQLRLCERALEIWENVMPKPIVYRDKTTGTLQFLEVGLLREAILSVKMGQDKYLIAQRFVNPMSGLQDGSFVVPEKARFAYFSIHNLFATHILRSQNDPWLVTNQALAALSDENIIEHLQWAISAVR
;
A
#
# COMPACT_ATOMS: atom_id res chain seq x y z
N MET A 1 9.34 -1.49 21.02
CA MET A 1 8.30 -0.79 20.24
C MET A 1 8.26 0.68 20.64
N HIS A 2 8.43 1.60 19.68
CA HIS A 2 8.49 3.05 19.90
C HIS A 2 7.15 3.62 20.43
N PRO A 3 7.12 4.69 21.25
CA PRO A 3 5.88 5.28 21.79
C PRO A 3 4.83 5.63 20.72
N ALA A 4 5.24 6.18 19.58
CA ALA A 4 4.33 6.50 18.48
C ALA A 4 3.62 5.25 17.90
N ALA A 5 4.30 4.11 17.83
CA ALA A 5 3.68 2.85 17.39
C ALA A 5 2.70 2.31 18.45
N LYS A 6 3.02 2.41 19.74
CA LYS A 6 2.08 2.08 20.83
C LYS A 6 0.82 2.94 20.76
N GLN A 7 1.00 4.24 20.52
CA GLN A 7 -0.10 5.18 20.39
C GLN A 7 -1.01 4.81 19.21
N TYR A 8 -0.44 4.53 18.04
CA TYR A 8 -1.22 4.07 16.89
C TYR A 8 -2.02 2.80 17.20
N LEU A 9 -1.39 1.79 17.82
CA LEU A 9 -2.06 0.53 18.17
C LEU A 9 -3.17 0.68 19.21
N SER A 10 -3.12 1.74 20.03
CA SER A 10 -4.20 2.07 20.97
C SER A 10 -5.38 2.83 20.36
N LEU A 11 -5.29 3.27 19.10
CA LEU A 11 -6.37 3.98 18.43
C LEU A 11 -7.55 3.03 18.13
N PRO A 12 -8.80 3.51 18.10
CA PRO A 12 -9.93 2.78 17.56
C PRO A 12 -9.71 2.37 16.10
N PRO A 13 -10.35 1.28 15.62
CA PRO A 13 -10.16 0.77 14.25
C PRO A 13 -10.37 1.82 13.14
N GLU A 14 -11.38 2.68 13.27
CA GLU A 14 -11.65 3.75 12.30
C GLU A 14 -10.52 4.79 12.24
N GLN A 15 -9.95 5.13 13.40
CA GLN A 15 -8.80 6.04 13.47
C GLN A 15 -7.53 5.37 12.94
N GLN A 16 -7.33 4.07 13.20
CA GLN A 16 -6.23 3.31 12.59
C GLN A 16 -6.34 3.30 11.06
N LYS A 17 -7.55 3.03 10.53
CA LYS A 17 -7.84 3.09 9.09
C LYS A 17 -7.50 4.46 8.51
N ALA A 18 -7.91 5.54 9.18
CA ALA A 18 -7.62 6.89 8.73
C ALA A 18 -6.11 7.22 8.73
N VAL A 19 -5.36 6.76 9.72
CA VAL A 19 -3.88 6.86 9.75
C VAL A 19 -3.25 6.07 8.60
N GLN A 20 -3.66 4.83 8.40
CA GLN A 20 -3.16 3.98 7.32
C GLN A 20 -3.43 4.60 5.94
N LEU A 21 -4.64 5.11 5.70
CA LEU A 21 -5.01 5.82 4.47
C LEU A 21 -4.05 6.98 4.19
N ARG A 22 -3.81 7.84 5.18
CA ARG A 22 -2.91 8.99 5.03
C ARG A 22 -1.47 8.61 4.70
N LEU A 23 -0.95 7.57 5.34
CA LEU A 23 0.40 7.08 5.07
C LEU A 23 0.49 6.45 3.68
N CYS A 24 -0.52 5.66 3.29
CA CYS A 24 -0.61 5.07 1.96
C CYS A 24 -0.79 6.11 0.85
N GLU A 25 -1.47 7.23 1.10
CA GLU A 25 -1.55 8.35 0.15
C GLU A 25 -0.18 8.97 -0.13
N ARG A 26 0.65 9.17 0.90
CA ARG A 26 2.04 9.61 0.68
C ARG A 26 2.88 8.53 -0.01
N ALA A 27 2.69 7.26 0.36
CA ALA A 27 3.40 6.16 -0.29
C ALA A 27 3.02 6.04 -1.78
N LEU A 28 1.78 6.38 -2.15
CA LEU A 28 1.33 6.42 -3.55
C LEU A 28 2.18 7.38 -4.39
N GLU A 29 2.58 8.53 -3.85
CA GLU A 29 3.42 9.50 -4.57
C GLU A 29 4.77 8.88 -4.97
N ILE A 30 5.36 8.06 -4.09
CA ILE A 30 6.60 7.32 -4.37
C ILE A 30 6.39 6.34 -5.53
N TRP A 31 5.28 5.60 -5.51
CA TRP A 31 4.93 4.68 -6.59
C TRP A 31 4.75 5.40 -7.92
N GLU A 32 3.96 6.47 -7.96
CA GLU A 32 3.63 7.19 -9.20
C GLU A 32 4.85 7.89 -9.80
N ASN A 33 5.81 8.32 -8.98
CA ASN A 33 7.09 8.86 -9.45
C ASN A 33 7.97 7.79 -10.12
N VAL A 34 7.95 6.56 -9.61
CA VAL A 34 8.72 5.43 -10.17
C VAL A 34 8.02 4.82 -11.39
N MET A 35 6.69 4.79 -11.37
CA MET A 35 5.85 4.15 -12.38
C MET A 35 4.94 5.19 -13.07
N PRO A 36 5.49 6.17 -13.80
CA PRO A 36 4.69 7.22 -14.44
C PRO A 36 3.91 6.71 -15.66
N LYS A 37 4.23 5.51 -16.15
CA LYS A 37 3.61 4.89 -17.33
C LYS A 37 3.32 3.41 -17.06
N PRO A 38 2.28 2.85 -17.72
CA PRO A 38 2.02 1.43 -17.63
C PRO A 38 3.21 0.63 -18.15
N ILE A 39 3.40 -0.58 -17.61
CA ILE A 39 4.42 -1.49 -18.10
C ILE A 39 3.80 -2.79 -18.58
N VAL A 40 4.47 -3.39 -19.57
CA VAL A 40 4.25 -4.78 -19.97
C VAL A 40 5.45 -5.57 -19.49
N TYR A 41 5.20 -6.67 -18.78
CA TYR A 41 6.26 -7.58 -18.33
C TYR A 41 5.88 -9.02 -18.66
N ARG A 42 6.87 -9.91 -18.70
CA ARG A 42 6.64 -11.35 -18.88
C ARG A 42 6.65 -12.02 -17.53
N ASP A 43 5.55 -12.67 -17.19
CA ASP A 43 5.44 -13.49 -15.99
C ASP A 43 6.43 -14.67 -16.08
N LYS A 44 7.30 -14.82 -15.09
CA LYS A 44 8.36 -15.85 -15.07
C LYS A 44 7.81 -17.25 -14.88
N THR A 45 6.66 -17.38 -14.23
CA THR A 45 6.05 -18.67 -13.89
C THR A 45 5.28 -19.25 -15.08
N THR A 46 4.52 -18.43 -15.78
CA THR A 46 3.61 -18.83 -16.88
C THR A 46 4.13 -18.46 -18.26
N GLY A 47 5.12 -17.55 -18.35
CA GLY A 47 5.65 -17.02 -19.61
C GLY A 47 4.71 -16.04 -20.32
N THR A 48 3.55 -15.72 -19.73
CA THR A 48 2.53 -14.84 -20.34
C THR A 48 2.91 -13.36 -20.24
N LEU A 49 2.43 -12.55 -21.18
CA LEU A 49 2.57 -11.10 -21.10
C LEU A 49 1.51 -10.54 -20.15
N GLN A 50 1.95 -9.74 -19.20
CA GLN A 50 1.14 -9.10 -18.17
C GLN A 50 1.23 -7.60 -18.30
N PHE A 51 0.16 -6.92 -17.91
CA PHE A 51 0.06 -5.47 -17.95
C PHE A 51 -0.17 -4.92 -16.54
N LEU A 52 0.65 -3.94 -16.17
CA LEU A 52 0.51 -3.23 -14.91
C LEU A 52 0.10 -1.78 -15.18
N GLU A 53 -1.12 -1.46 -14.77
CA GLU A 53 -1.71 -0.12 -14.89
C GLU A 53 -1.20 0.81 -13.79
N VAL A 54 -0.89 2.06 -14.17
CA VAL A 54 -0.43 3.10 -13.23
C VAL A 54 -1.48 3.41 -12.17
N GLY A 55 -2.75 3.46 -12.58
CA GLY A 55 -3.87 3.86 -11.73
C GLY A 55 -4.29 2.86 -10.65
N LEU A 56 -3.80 1.61 -10.71
CA LEU A 56 -4.28 0.51 -9.86
C LEU A 56 -4.21 0.86 -8.36
N LEU A 57 -3.08 1.41 -7.89
CA LEU A 57 -2.91 1.73 -6.48
C LEU A 57 -3.78 2.90 -6.02
N ARG A 58 -3.96 3.91 -6.87
CA ARG A 58 -4.83 5.05 -6.61
C ARG A 58 -6.29 4.61 -6.49
N GLU A 59 -6.73 3.74 -7.39
CA GLU A 59 -8.08 3.17 -7.39
C GLU A 59 -8.32 2.23 -6.20
N ALA A 60 -7.28 1.53 -5.72
CA ALA A 60 -7.33 0.74 -4.50
C ALA A 60 -7.59 1.64 -3.26
N ILE A 61 -6.87 2.76 -3.13
CA ILE A 61 -7.10 3.75 -2.06
C ILE A 61 -8.53 4.31 -2.12
N LEU A 62 -9.01 4.65 -3.31
CA LEU A 62 -10.39 5.13 -3.51
C LEU A 62 -11.42 4.08 -3.08
N SER A 63 -11.17 2.81 -3.40
CA SER A 63 -12.04 1.70 -2.99
C SER A 63 -12.11 1.57 -1.46
N VAL A 64 -10.97 1.70 -0.77
CA VAL A 64 -10.92 1.71 0.71
C VAL A 64 -11.70 2.88 1.32
N LYS A 65 -11.59 4.07 0.73
CA LYS A 65 -12.35 5.26 1.16
C LYS A 65 -13.85 5.08 0.96
N MET A 66 -14.26 4.46 -0.15
CA MET A 66 -15.67 4.20 -0.45
C MET A 66 -16.23 2.96 0.26
N GLY A 67 -15.38 2.12 0.85
CA GLY A 67 -15.79 0.90 1.54
C GLY A 67 -16.27 -0.22 0.60
N GLN A 68 -15.94 -0.16 -0.70
CA GLN A 68 -16.36 -1.16 -1.69
C GLN A 68 -15.31 -1.33 -2.80
N ASP A 69 -15.21 -2.54 -3.36
CA ASP A 69 -14.37 -2.81 -4.54
C ASP A 69 -15.04 -2.30 -5.83
N LYS A 70 -14.91 -1.00 -6.08
CA LYS A 70 -15.60 -0.33 -7.19
C LYS A 70 -14.99 -0.64 -8.57
N TYR A 71 -13.71 -1.02 -8.62
CA TYR A 71 -12.92 -1.10 -9.86
C TYR A 71 -12.34 -2.49 -10.13
N LEU A 72 -12.93 -3.53 -9.52
CA LEU A 72 -12.46 -4.93 -9.60
C LEU A 72 -10.97 -5.05 -9.23
N ILE A 73 -10.57 -4.28 -8.22
CA ILE A 73 -9.19 -4.15 -7.76
C ILE A 73 -8.66 -5.47 -7.25
N ALA A 74 -9.51 -6.28 -6.61
CA ALA A 74 -9.12 -7.61 -6.12
C ALA A 74 -8.58 -8.50 -7.25
N GLN A 75 -9.22 -8.48 -8.43
CA GLN A 75 -8.80 -9.28 -9.58
C GLN A 75 -7.53 -8.70 -10.22
N ARG A 76 -7.44 -7.37 -10.28
CA ARG A 76 -6.31 -6.65 -10.92
C ARG A 76 -5.03 -6.71 -10.10
N PHE A 77 -5.11 -6.98 -8.79
CA PHE A 77 -3.93 -7.13 -7.93
C PHE A 77 -3.18 -8.46 -8.10
N VAL A 78 -3.84 -9.52 -8.59
CA VAL A 78 -3.29 -10.89 -8.57
C VAL A 78 -1.96 -10.98 -9.34
N ASN A 79 -1.97 -10.65 -10.63
CA ASN A 79 -0.79 -10.84 -11.47
C ASN A 79 0.37 -9.91 -11.11
N PRO A 80 0.13 -8.60 -10.86
CA PRO A 80 1.23 -7.71 -10.49
C PRO A 80 1.82 -8.02 -9.11
N MET A 81 1.02 -8.53 -8.17
CA MET A 81 1.56 -8.99 -6.87
C MET A 81 2.50 -10.19 -7.06
N SER A 82 2.08 -11.20 -7.81
CA SER A 82 2.94 -12.35 -8.14
C SER A 82 4.22 -11.91 -8.86
N GLY A 83 4.10 -11.00 -9.83
CA GLY A 83 5.23 -10.49 -10.60
C GLY A 83 6.26 -9.70 -9.77
N LEU A 84 5.83 -9.01 -8.70
CA LEU A 84 6.75 -8.37 -7.76
C LEU A 84 7.44 -9.37 -6.84
N GLN A 85 6.76 -10.46 -6.47
CA GLN A 85 7.28 -11.45 -5.53
C GLN A 85 8.28 -12.41 -6.19
N ASP A 86 8.02 -12.85 -7.41
CA ASP A 86 8.91 -13.73 -8.17
C ASP A 86 9.96 -12.97 -9.00
N GLY A 87 9.89 -11.63 -8.99
CA GLY A 87 10.78 -10.75 -9.71
C GLY A 87 10.61 -10.81 -11.23
N SER A 88 9.41 -11.13 -11.73
CA SER A 88 9.03 -10.96 -13.14
C SER A 88 9.18 -9.52 -13.61
N PHE A 89 9.00 -8.56 -12.70
CA PHE A 89 9.48 -7.20 -12.86
C PHE A 89 10.05 -6.67 -11.55
N VAL A 90 10.90 -5.65 -11.62
CA VAL A 90 11.61 -5.09 -10.48
C VAL A 90 11.39 -3.59 -10.42
N VAL A 91 11.11 -3.10 -9.22
CA VAL A 91 11.02 -1.67 -8.90
C VAL A 91 11.96 -1.37 -7.72
N PRO A 92 12.38 -0.10 -7.53
CA PRO A 92 13.07 0.33 -6.32
C PRO A 92 12.34 -0.09 -5.06
N GLU A 93 13.10 -0.37 -3.99
CA GLU A 93 12.56 -0.92 -2.75
C GLU A 93 11.46 -0.05 -2.12
N LYS A 94 11.64 1.28 -2.09
CA LYS A 94 10.62 2.22 -1.59
C LYS A 94 9.28 2.07 -2.34
N ALA A 95 9.33 1.95 -3.67
CA ALA A 95 8.13 1.74 -4.50
C ALA A 95 7.50 0.35 -4.27
N ARG A 96 8.33 -0.67 -4.05
CA ARG A 96 7.85 -2.01 -3.68
C ARG A 96 7.09 -1.98 -2.35
N PHE A 97 7.61 -1.28 -1.34
CA PHE A 97 6.93 -1.10 -0.06
C PHE A 97 5.64 -0.27 -0.20
N ALA A 98 5.63 0.77 -1.04
CA ALA A 98 4.41 1.51 -1.36
C ALA A 98 3.33 0.57 -1.90
N TYR A 99 3.69 -0.26 -2.89
CA TYR A 99 2.81 -1.23 -3.49
C TYR A 99 2.23 -2.21 -2.46
N PHE A 100 3.09 -2.83 -1.64
CA PHE A 100 2.65 -3.77 -0.61
C PHE A 100 1.76 -3.12 0.44
N SER A 101 2.07 -1.89 0.88
CA SER A 101 1.27 -1.17 1.85
C SER A 101 -0.16 -0.91 1.34
N ILE A 102 -0.30 -0.48 0.08
CA ILE A 102 -1.59 -0.15 -0.53
C ILE A 102 -2.40 -1.41 -0.84
N HIS A 103 -1.74 -2.48 -1.31
CA HIS A 103 -2.39 -3.78 -1.43
C HIS A 103 -2.93 -4.27 -0.09
N ASN A 104 -2.12 -4.22 0.97
CA ASN A 104 -2.53 -4.73 2.28
C ASN A 104 -3.58 -3.83 2.94
N LEU A 105 -3.56 -2.52 2.68
CA LEU A 105 -4.66 -1.62 3.05
C LEU A 105 -5.97 -2.08 2.40
N PHE A 106 -5.96 -2.32 1.09
CA PHE A 106 -7.13 -2.82 0.35
C PHE A 106 -7.59 -4.18 0.88
N ALA A 107 -6.67 -5.13 1.04
CA ALA A 107 -6.97 -6.47 1.55
C ALA A 107 -7.59 -6.42 2.96
N THR A 108 -7.06 -5.59 3.85
CA THR A 108 -7.56 -5.45 5.23
C THR A 108 -8.98 -4.87 5.26
N HIS A 109 -9.24 -3.79 4.50
CA HIS A 109 -10.48 -3.03 4.65
C HIS A 109 -11.60 -3.42 3.67
N ILE A 110 -11.25 -4.00 2.53
CA ILE A 110 -12.22 -4.38 1.49
C ILE A 110 -12.40 -5.90 1.46
N LEU A 111 -11.29 -6.65 1.45
CA LEU A 111 -11.34 -8.12 1.45
C LEU A 111 -11.45 -8.72 2.86
N ARG A 112 -11.36 -7.89 3.91
CA ARG A 112 -11.41 -8.29 5.33
C ARG A 112 -10.37 -9.35 5.69
N SER A 113 -9.22 -9.30 5.03
CA SER A 113 -8.08 -10.16 5.36
C SER A 113 -7.56 -9.86 6.76
N GLN A 114 -7.28 -10.91 7.53
CA GLN A 114 -6.67 -10.77 8.85
C GLN A 114 -5.17 -10.52 8.69
N ASN A 115 -4.79 -9.25 8.71
CA ASN A 115 -3.40 -8.81 8.69
C ASN A 115 -2.98 -8.34 10.08
N ASP A 116 -1.68 -8.38 10.36
CA ASP A 116 -1.11 -7.73 11.54
C ASP A 116 -1.48 -6.23 11.52
N PRO A 117 -2.05 -5.66 12.62
CA PRO A 117 -2.48 -4.26 12.68
C PRO A 117 -1.38 -3.24 12.38
N TRP A 118 -0.12 -3.62 12.54
CA TRP A 118 1.07 -2.81 12.24
C TRP A 118 1.52 -2.93 10.78
N LEU A 119 1.13 -3.98 10.04
CA LEU A 119 1.70 -4.32 8.73
C LEU A 119 1.59 -3.18 7.71
N VAL A 120 0.38 -2.65 7.50
CA VAL A 120 0.11 -1.59 6.51
C VAL A 120 0.93 -0.35 6.84
N THR A 121 0.87 0.09 8.10
CA THR A 121 1.60 1.25 8.62
C THR A 121 3.10 1.07 8.47
N ASN A 122 3.65 -0.08 8.85
CA ASN A 122 5.06 -0.40 8.75
C ASN A 122 5.56 -0.33 7.30
N GLN A 123 4.82 -0.92 6.37
CA GLN A 123 5.19 -0.92 4.95
C GLN A 123 5.06 0.47 4.34
N ALA A 124 4.02 1.24 4.69
CA ALA A 124 3.89 2.61 4.22
C ALA A 124 5.05 3.48 4.73
N LEU A 125 5.43 3.36 6.00
CA LEU A 125 6.59 4.05 6.56
C LEU A 125 7.91 3.64 5.89
N ALA A 126 8.08 2.35 5.58
CA ALA A 126 9.23 1.85 4.83
C ALA A 126 9.27 2.37 3.39
N ALA A 127 8.13 2.70 2.79
CA ALA A 127 8.07 3.36 1.49
C ALA A 127 8.54 4.82 1.55
N LEU A 128 8.22 5.53 2.64
CA LEU A 128 8.60 6.92 2.84
C LEU A 128 10.10 7.04 3.16
N SER A 129 10.63 6.16 4.03
CA SER A 129 12.05 5.96 4.38
C SER A 129 12.97 7.15 4.14
N ASP A 130 12.70 8.25 4.82
CA ASP A 130 13.72 9.21 5.22
C ASP A 130 13.93 9.03 6.73
N GLU A 131 15.00 9.59 7.31
CA GLU A 131 15.40 9.43 8.72
C GLU A 131 14.28 9.75 9.76
N ASN A 132 13.16 10.31 9.28
CA ASN A 132 12.03 10.85 10.02
C ASN A 132 10.78 9.93 10.05
N ILE A 133 10.96 8.60 10.07
CA ILE A 133 9.85 7.61 10.16
C ILE A 133 8.86 7.96 11.29
N ILE A 134 9.37 8.39 12.45
CA ILE A 134 8.54 8.75 13.60
C ILE A 134 7.71 10.00 13.32
N GLU A 135 8.26 10.99 12.64
CA GLU A 135 7.55 12.23 12.31
C GLU A 135 6.39 11.95 11.35
N HIS A 136 6.59 11.09 10.34
CA HIS A 136 5.52 10.67 9.44
C HIS A 136 4.37 9.99 10.19
N LEU A 137 4.69 9.10 11.13
CA LEU A 137 3.67 8.43 11.93
C LEU A 137 2.93 9.42 12.84
N GLN A 138 3.67 10.31 13.52
CA GLN A 138 3.07 11.32 14.40
C GLN A 138 2.19 12.31 13.62
N TRP A 139 2.63 12.74 12.43
CA TRP A 139 1.84 13.57 11.51
C TRP A 139 0.54 12.89 11.08
N ALA A 140 0.58 11.58 10.81
CA ALA A 140 -0.62 10.85 10.42
C ALA A 140 -1.59 10.70 11.61
N ILE A 141 -1.06 10.41 12.81
CA ILE A 141 -1.89 10.26 14.02
C ILE A 141 -2.50 11.59 14.48
N SER A 142 -1.76 12.70 14.40
CA SER A 142 -2.23 14.00 14.90
C SER A 142 -3.48 14.51 14.18
N ALA A 143 -3.77 14.00 12.98
CA ALA A 143 -4.90 14.42 12.18
C ALA A 143 -6.15 13.54 12.30
N VAL A 144 -6.10 12.50 13.13
CA VAL A 144 -7.27 11.65 13.46
C VAL A 144 -7.71 11.81 14.91
N ARG A 145 -7.04 12.72 15.64
CA ARG A 145 -7.37 13.11 17.02
C ARG A 145 -8.47 14.17 17.04
#